data_AF-A0AAX4I5W6-F1
#
_entry.id   AF-A0AAX4I5W6-F1
#
_cell.length_a   1.000
_cell.length_b   1.000
_cell.length_c   1.000
_cell.angle_alpha   90.00
_cell.angle_beta   90.00
_cell.angle_gamma   90.00
#
_symmetry.space_group_name_H-M   'P 1'
#
loop_
_entity.id
_entity.type
_entity.pdbx_description
1 polymer ?
#
loop_
_entity_poly.entity_id
_entity_poly.type
_entity_poly.pdbx_seq_one_letter_code
_entity_poly.pdbx_strand_id
1 'polypeptide(L)'
;MAEFDVYESLETQHQFWEELDDVVTTQYQSHDLIDETLRAWLYLTSRFREKFPETEDDVAVCCEKLLQCQLFRDNKDYIRTQIIYSLLQEDDPASLHVIVLFLLLDGHADESTYSRMIEEACFPRLLELINGRKDQDLRLHRLLLELMYEMSRIERLRTADLLQVDDGFIAYLFQIIEELSNDVHDPYHYPIIRVLLVLNEQYMLASTDVAADPTSPTAPLTNRVIKCLSLHGDSFRTFGENIILLLNRETETSLQLLILKLLYLLFTTKATYEYFYTNDLKVLLDVIIRNLMDLPDEKISLRHTYLRVLYPLLAHTQLSRPPHYKRDEVLKVLRILGGFGNSHFAPADETTVRLVDRVSKVKWLIDQEPSGEAEVARKFLGISLSRSQTASSVSVVDVAAVMEKPGVITPSRKAEAEAEAKQGEENAGRLAVRAKKPLPEVPKHRHGIPVGPTSTSTLHLNGHRKIPPKAPPPRRRTRLKPVESVADDAPTPQV
;
A
#
# COMPACT_ATOMS: atom_id res chain seq x y z
N MET A 1 41.28 -6.03 19.56
CA MET A 1 41.59 -7.47 19.40
C MET A 1 41.45 -8.17 20.74
N ALA A 2 42.25 -7.87 21.77
CA ALA A 2 42.15 -8.56 23.07
C ALA A 2 40.77 -8.51 23.76
N GLU A 3 40.02 -7.39 23.67
CA GLU A 3 38.67 -7.30 24.26
C GLU A 3 37.58 -8.03 23.45
N PHE A 4 37.76 -8.19 22.14
CA PHE A 4 36.77 -8.87 21.29
C PHE A 4 36.87 -10.41 21.37
N ASP A 5 38.00 -10.95 21.82
CA ASP A 5 38.18 -12.39 22.07
C ASP A 5 37.34 -12.87 23.27
N VAL A 6 36.99 -11.99 24.23
CA VAL A 6 36.15 -12.35 25.40
C VAL A 6 34.75 -12.76 24.93
N TYR A 7 34.15 -11.97 24.03
CA TYR A 7 32.81 -12.16 23.51
C TYR A 7 32.68 -13.34 22.51
N GLU A 8 33.79 -13.92 22.02
CA GLU A 8 33.71 -15.15 21.21
C GLU A 8 33.14 -16.34 22.00
N SER A 9 33.37 -16.35 23.33
CA SER A 9 33.06 -17.46 24.25
C SER A 9 31.58 -17.64 24.64
N LEU A 10 30.67 -16.79 24.13
CA LEU A 10 29.25 -16.83 24.50
C LEU A 10 28.54 -18.05 23.90
N GLU A 11 28.41 -19.10 24.71
CA GLU A 11 27.73 -20.36 24.35
C GLU A 11 26.24 -20.38 24.72
N THR A 12 25.79 -19.54 25.67
CA THR A 12 24.41 -19.53 26.17
C THR A 12 23.74 -18.16 26.12
N GLN A 13 22.41 -18.14 25.98
CA GLN A 13 21.62 -16.89 26.01
C GLN A 13 21.77 -16.14 27.35
N HIS A 14 21.91 -16.85 28.48
CA HIS A 14 22.06 -16.22 29.80
C HIS A 14 23.32 -15.35 29.88
N GLN A 15 24.47 -15.92 29.47
CA GLN A 15 25.75 -15.20 29.43
C GLN A 15 25.67 -13.98 28.50
N PHE A 16 24.99 -14.11 27.36
CA PHE A 16 24.78 -12.97 26.47
C PHE A 16 24.01 -11.82 27.15
N TRP A 17 22.92 -12.13 27.88
CA TRP A 17 22.14 -11.11 28.57
C TRP A 17 22.90 -10.44 29.71
N GLU A 18 23.75 -11.18 30.44
CA GLU A 18 24.63 -10.62 31.47
C GLU A 18 25.66 -9.67 30.86
N GLU A 19 26.40 -10.08 29.82
CA GLU A 19 27.37 -9.21 29.12
C GLU A 19 26.71 -7.98 28.49
N LEU A 20 25.50 -8.13 27.93
CA LEU A 20 24.76 -7.00 27.36
C LEU A 20 24.37 -5.98 28.45
N ASP A 21 23.95 -6.46 29.63
CA ASP A 21 23.62 -5.59 30.77
C ASP A 21 24.87 -4.91 31.36
N ASP A 22 26.01 -5.59 31.42
CA ASP A 22 27.30 -4.98 31.79
C ASP A 22 27.74 -3.90 30.79
N VAL A 23 27.59 -4.15 29.47
CA VAL A 23 27.89 -3.15 28.42
C VAL A 23 26.99 -1.93 28.55
N VAL A 24 25.65 -2.06 28.66
CA VAL A 24 24.76 -0.87 28.74
C VAL A 24 24.79 -0.16 30.10
N THR A 25 25.39 -0.75 31.14
CA THR A 25 25.60 -0.12 32.46
C THR A 25 27.03 0.40 32.69
N THR A 26 27.94 0.21 31.73
CA THR A 26 29.33 0.69 31.79
C THR A 26 29.41 2.20 32.01
N GLN A 27 30.33 2.64 32.88
CA GLN A 27 30.49 4.06 33.23
C GLN A 27 31.07 4.88 32.06
N TYR A 28 30.30 5.87 31.61
CA TYR A 28 30.68 6.80 30.55
C TYR A 28 31.29 8.08 31.11
N GLN A 29 32.56 8.36 30.76
CA GLN A 29 33.28 9.58 31.16
C GLN A 29 33.84 10.39 29.98
N SER A 30 33.82 9.82 28.77
CA SER A 30 34.24 10.49 27.52
C SER A 30 33.45 9.95 26.34
N HIS A 31 33.40 10.69 25.23
CA HIS A 31 32.78 10.22 23.98
C HIS A 31 33.46 8.95 23.44
N ASP A 32 34.78 8.80 23.62
CA ASP A 32 35.50 7.58 23.20
C ASP A 32 34.97 6.32 23.91
N LEU A 33 34.63 6.43 25.20
CA LEU A 33 34.03 5.33 25.97
C LEU A 33 32.60 5.02 25.52
N ILE A 34 31.82 6.05 25.13
CA ILE A 34 30.49 5.85 24.55
C ILE A 34 30.64 5.09 23.22
N ASP A 35 31.56 5.51 22.37
CA ASP A 35 31.83 4.87 21.08
C ASP A 35 32.24 3.40 21.21
N GLU A 36 33.14 3.05 22.14
CA GLU A 36 33.50 1.65 22.37
C GLU A 36 32.34 0.85 22.98
N THR A 37 31.53 1.46 23.84
CA THR A 37 30.29 0.83 24.37
C THR A 37 29.31 0.53 23.24
N LEU A 38 29.11 1.46 22.28
CA LEU A 38 28.26 1.25 21.11
C LEU A 38 28.82 0.16 20.17
N ARG A 39 30.14 0.10 19.98
CA ARG A 39 30.78 -0.97 19.18
C ARG A 39 30.63 -2.34 19.86
N ALA A 40 30.80 -2.42 21.18
CA ALA A 40 30.58 -3.65 21.94
C ALA A 40 29.11 -4.10 21.87
N TRP A 41 28.16 -3.19 22.13
CA TRP A 41 26.72 -3.44 22.01
C TRP A 41 26.32 -3.92 20.61
N LEU A 42 26.81 -3.25 19.56
CA LEU A 42 26.52 -3.62 18.18
C LEU A 42 27.10 -5.00 17.85
N TYR A 43 28.36 -5.25 18.20
CA TYR A 43 29.00 -6.56 17.99
C TYR A 43 28.24 -7.69 18.69
N LEU A 44 27.92 -7.51 19.97
CA LEU A 44 27.16 -8.47 20.77
C LEU A 44 25.80 -8.76 20.14
N THR A 45 25.02 -7.71 19.83
CA THR A 45 23.66 -7.86 19.32
C THR A 45 23.65 -8.48 17.91
N SER A 46 24.60 -8.12 17.04
CA SER A 46 24.80 -8.77 15.74
C SER A 46 25.12 -10.25 15.89
N ARG A 47 26.02 -10.62 16.82
CA ARG A 47 26.37 -12.02 17.09
C ARG A 47 25.21 -12.82 17.68
N PHE A 48 24.36 -12.21 18.50
CA PHE A 48 23.17 -12.85 19.02
C PHE A 48 22.22 -13.25 17.89
N ARG A 49 21.96 -12.35 16.93
CA ARG A 49 21.16 -12.64 15.73
C ARG A 49 21.71 -13.82 14.92
N GLU A 50 23.03 -13.92 14.76
CA GLU A 50 23.67 -15.03 14.05
C GLU A 50 23.56 -16.37 14.81
N LYS A 51 23.76 -16.36 16.13
CA LYS A 51 23.76 -17.57 16.97
C LYS A 51 22.34 -18.07 17.32
N PHE A 52 21.37 -17.18 17.48
CA PHE A 52 20.00 -17.47 17.95
C PHE A 52 18.92 -16.94 16.99
N PRO A 53 18.85 -17.43 15.73
CA PRO A 53 17.97 -16.88 14.69
C PRO A 53 16.47 -17.20 14.86
N GLU A 54 16.09 -18.01 15.85
CA GLU A 54 14.70 -18.39 16.17
C GLU A 54 14.01 -17.37 17.10
N THR A 55 14.76 -16.59 17.86
CA THR A 55 14.27 -15.58 18.80
C THR A 55 14.41 -14.18 18.20
N GLU A 56 13.53 -13.82 17.27
CA GLU A 56 13.54 -12.51 16.59
C GLU A 56 13.26 -11.34 17.54
N ASP A 57 12.31 -11.50 18.47
CA ASP A 57 11.90 -10.44 19.42
C ASP A 57 13.05 -9.99 20.35
N ASP A 58 13.99 -10.89 20.65
CA ASP A 58 15.11 -10.63 21.56
C ASP A 58 16.07 -9.55 21.01
N VAL A 59 16.18 -9.38 19.69
CA VAL A 59 16.99 -8.30 19.09
C VAL A 59 16.33 -6.93 19.31
N ALA A 60 14.99 -6.87 19.33
CA ALA A 60 14.26 -5.67 19.72
C ALA A 60 14.49 -5.36 21.21
N VAL A 61 14.45 -6.37 22.08
CA VAL A 61 14.78 -6.22 23.52
C VAL A 61 16.21 -5.69 23.73
N CYS A 62 17.18 -6.11 22.92
CA CYS A 62 18.55 -5.57 22.96
C CYS A 62 18.61 -4.07 22.60
N CYS A 63 17.79 -3.63 21.64
CA CYS A 63 17.67 -2.23 21.26
C CYS A 63 16.91 -1.42 22.34
N GLU A 64 15.84 -1.97 22.89
CA GLU A 64 15.08 -1.35 23.99
C GLU A 64 15.94 -1.16 25.25
N LYS A 65 16.78 -2.14 25.62
CA LYS A 65 17.74 -2.00 26.73
C LYS A 65 18.67 -0.80 26.54
N LEU A 66 19.21 -0.59 25.33
CA LEU A 66 20.02 0.59 25.03
C LEU A 66 19.19 1.89 25.06
N LEU A 67 17.98 1.91 24.51
CA LEU A 67 17.10 3.10 24.54
C LEU A 67 16.65 3.46 25.96
N GLN A 68 16.54 2.49 26.85
CA GLN A 68 16.09 2.67 28.22
C GLN A 68 17.22 2.99 29.21
N CYS A 69 18.49 2.70 28.91
CA CYS A 69 19.60 2.88 29.83
C CYS A 69 19.98 4.36 30.05
N GLN A 70 20.70 4.65 31.14
CA GLN A 70 21.05 6.03 31.50
C GLN A 70 22.04 6.65 30.50
N LEU A 71 22.94 5.85 29.94
CA LEU A 71 23.88 6.25 28.88
C LEU A 71 23.16 6.93 27.70
N PHE A 72 22.05 6.35 27.22
CA PHE A 72 21.26 6.92 26.13
C PHE A 72 20.46 8.15 26.56
N ARG A 73 19.91 8.16 27.78
CA ARG A 73 19.16 9.33 28.29
C ARG A 73 20.04 10.57 28.42
N ASP A 74 21.28 10.40 28.87
CA ASP A 74 22.21 11.50 29.08
C ASP A 74 22.88 11.98 27.77
N ASN A 75 23.06 11.08 26.79
CA ASN A 75 23.83 11.35 25.56
C ASN A 75 23.01 11.14 24.27
N LYS A 76 21.67 11.27 24.35
CA LYS A 76 20.68 10.94 23.31
C LYS A 76 21.09 11.39 21.90
N ASP A 77 21.46 12.67 21.79
CA ASP A 77 21.80 13.29 20.51
C ASP A 77 23.08 12.73 19.90
N TYR A 78 24.10 12.52 20.72
CA TYR A 78 25.39 11.98 20.31
C TYR A 78 25.25 10.53 19.82
N ILE A 79 24.55 9.68 20.58
CA ILE A 79 24.37 8.27 20.23
C ILE A 79 23.57 8.14 18.93
N ARG A 80 22.50 8.92 18.75
CA ARG A 80 21.76 8.98 17.47
C ARG A 80 22.67 9.28 16.29
N THR A 81 23.48 10.33 16.40
CA THR A 81 24.43 10.71 15.35
C THR A 81 25.43 9.57 15.06
N GLN A 82 25.93 8.86 16.07
CA GLN A 82 26.82 7.71 15.85
C GLN A 82 26.13 6.50 15.20
N ILE A 83 24.89 6.17 15.57
CA ILE A 83 24.13 5.09 14.93
C ILE A 83 23.73 5.46 13.48
N ILE A 84 23.39 6.73 13.22
CA ILE A 84 23.18 7.27 11.88
C ILE A 84 24.45 7.14 11.03
N TYR A 85 25.61 7.54 11.55
CA TYR A 85 26.89 7.36 10.84
C TYR A 85 27.28 5.91 10.64
N SER A 86 26.84 5.01 11.53
CA SER A 86 27.01 3.56 11.38
C SER A 86 26.16 3.02 10.23
N LEU A 87 24.89 3.43 10.07
CA LEU A 87 24.05 3.08 8.92
C LEU A 87 24.68 3.50 7.57
N LEU A 88 25.35 4.65 7.56
CA LEU A 88 26.02 5.21 6.37
C LEU A 88 27.32 4.49 5.98
N GLN A 89 27.93 3.73 6.90
CA GLN A 89 29.26 3.12 6.72
C GLN A 89 29.26 1.59 6.78
N GLU A 90 28.27 0.97 7.43
CA GLU A 90 28.20 -0.47 7.63
C GLU A 90 27.57 -1.18 6.42
N ASP A 91 28.15 -2.31 6.02
CA ASP A 91 27.66 -3.18 4.94
C ASP A 91 27.23 -4.57 5.46
N ASP A 92 27.67 -4.95 6.67
CA ASP A 92 27.36 -6.25 7.28
C ASP A 92 25.84 -6.44 7.55
N PRO A 93 25.22 -7.53 7.09
CA PRO A 93 23.78 -7.74 7.27
C PRO A 93 23.31 -7.87 8.73
N ALA A 94 24.13 -8.41 9.64
CA ALA A 94 23.75 -8.55 11.04
C ALA A 94 23.80 -7.19 11.74
N SER A 95 24.88 -6.43 11.56
CA SER A 95 25.00 -5.07 12.10
C SER A 95 23.97 -4.11 11.51
N LEU A 96 23.73 -4.15 10.19
CA LEU A 96 22.66 -3.37 9.57
C LEU A 96 21.27 -3.67 10.15
N HIS A 97 20.99 -4.93 10.47
CA HIS A 97 19.69 -5.31 11.07
C HIS A 97 19.50 -4.66 12.44
N VAL A 98 20.53 -4.67 13.29
CA VAL A 98 20.51 -4.02 14.61
C VAL A 98 20.39 -2.50 14.50
N ILE A 99 21.21 -1.88 13.64
CA ILE A 99 21.19 -0.42 13.39
C ILE A 99 19.82 0.06 12.91
N VAL A 100 19.23 -0.64 11.92
CA VAL A 100 17.93 -0.27 11.35
C VAL A 100 16.80 -0.46 12.37
N LEU A 101 16.83 -1.54 13.16
CA LEU A 101 15.84 -1.78 14.21
C LEU A 101 15.92 -0.72 15.33
N PHE A 102 17.13 -0.35 15.75
CA PHE A 102 17.32 0.73 16.72
C PHE A 102 16.76 2.06 16.22
N LEU A 103 17.05 2.44 14.97
CA LEU A 103 16.55 3.69 14.36
C LEU A 103 15.03 3.70 14.18
N LEU A 104 14.41 2.54 13.92
CA LEU A 104 12.95 2.39 13.92
C LEU A 104 12.37 2.65 15.32
N LEU A 105 12.89 1.97 16.35
CA LEU A 105 12.38 2.08 17.73
C LEU A 105 12.59 3.49 18.31
N ASP A 106 13.76 4.11 18.07
CA ASP A 106 14.03 5.49 18.48
C ASP A 106 13.16 6.50 17.73
N GLY A 107 12.97 6.33 16.42
CA GLY A 107 12.12 7.20 15.60
C GLY A 107 10.63 7.10 15.94
N HIS A 108 10.14 5.93 16.39
CA HIS A 108 8.80 5.78 16.96
C HIS A 108 8.63 6.47 18.32
N ALA A 109 9.71 6.59 19.09
CA ALA A 109 9.69 7.31 20.37
C ALA A 109 9.88 8.84 20.19
N ASP A 110 10.55 9.27 19.12
CA ASP A 110 10.87 10.66 18.84
C ASP A 110 11.20 10.87 17.34
N GLU A 111 10.23 11.46 16.65
CA GLU A 111 10.23 11.73 15.21
C GLU A 111 11.45 12.54 14.73
N SER A 112 12.13 13.30 15.60
CA SER A 112 13.31 14.10 15.22
C SER A 112 14.50 13.26 14.73
N THR A 113 14.52 11.97 15.06
CA THR A 113 15.51 11.03 14.51
C THR A 113 15.35 10.89 12.98
N TYR A 114 14.12 10.88 12.45
CA TYR A 114 13.89 10.86 11.00
C TYR A 114 14.33 12.17 10.33
N SER A 115 14.16 13.33 10.98
CA SER A 115 14.66 14.61 10.48
C SER A 115 16.18 14.58 10.28
N ARG A 116 16.91 14.12 11.30
CA ARG A 116 18.38 13.97 11.24
C ARG A 116 18.84 12.95 10.20
N MET A 117 18.11 11.84 10.05
CA MET A 117 18.39 10.86 9.01
C MET A 117 18.27 11.44 7.59
N ILE A 118 17.30 12.34 7.35
CA ILE A 118 17.21 13.05 6.08
C ILE A 118 18.36 14.04 5.93
N GLU A 119 18.69 14.83 6.95
CA GLU A 119 19.81 15.78 6.94
C GLU A 119 21.13 15.09 6.56
N GLU A 120 21.50 14.01 7.26
CA GLU A 120 22.73 13.21 7.05
C GLU A 120 22.66 12.27 5.83
N ALA A 121 21.62 12.38 4.98
CA ALA A 121 21.47 11.63 3.74
C ALA A 121 21.38 10.09 3.89
N CYS A 122 20.66 9.61 4.90
CA CYS A 122 20.30 8.19 5.01
C CYS A 122 19.36 7.71 3.89
N PHE A 123 18.51 8.55 3.29
CA PHE A 123 17.60 8.11 2.23
C PHE A 123 18.33 7.50 1.00
N PRO A 124 19.35 8.16 0.42
CA PRO A 124 20.20 7.54 -0.62
C PRO A 124 20.85 6.22 -0.18
N ARG A 125 21.31 6.10 1.06
CA ARG A 125 21.89 4.86 1.60
C ARG A 125 20.84 3.76 1.72
N LEU A 126 19.64 4.06 2.20
CA LEU A 126 18.53 3.09 2.25
C LEU A 126 18.13 2.64 0.84
N LEU A 127 18.11 3.53 -0.14
CA LEU A 127 17.87 3.19 -1.55
C LEU A 127 18.90 2.18 -2.09
N GLU A 128 20.18 2.41 -1.81
CA GLU A 128 21.27 1.47 -2.14
C GLU A 128 21.12 0.13 -1.41
N LEU A 129 20.87 0.16 -0.10
CA LEU A 129 20.78 -1.04 0.74
C LEU A 129 19.58 -1.93 0.40
N ILE A 130 18.45 -1.36 -0.03
CA ILE A 130 17.25 -2.11 -0.44
C ILE A 130 17.44 -2.77 -1.81
N ASN A 131 18.04 -2.05 -2.77
CA ASN A 131 18.09 -2.47 -4.16
C ASN A 131 18.87 -3.79 -4.37
N GLY A 132 18.15 -4.86 -4.71
CA GLY A 132 18.73 -6.19 -4.93
C GLY A 132 19.09 -6.99 -3.67
N ARG A 133 18.67 -6.55 -2.47
CA ARG A 133 18.98 -7.25 -1.21
C ARG A 133 17.95 -8.34 -0.82
N LYS A 134 16.76 -8.34 -1.43
CA LYS A 134 15.68 -9.34 -1.18
C LYS A 134 16.21 -10.78 -1.06
N ASP A 135 17.02 -11.21 -2.01
CA ASP A 135 17.49 -12.61 -2.10
C ASP A 135 18.62 -12.96 -1.13
N GLN A 136 19.17 -11.97 -0.41
CA GLN A 136 20.26 -12.14 0.55
C GLN A 136 19.73 -12.26 1.98
N ASP A 137 18.87 -11.33 2.40
CA ASP A 137 18.28 -11.29 3.74
C ASP A 137 16.90 -10.60 3.69
N LEU A 138 15.84 -11.41 3.61
CA LEU A 138 14.45 -10.95 3.59
C LEU A 138 14.06 -10.17 4.86
N ARG A 139 14.60 -10.55 6.03
CA ARG A 139 14.30 -9.89 7.31
C ARG A 139 14.88 -8.47 7.32
N LEU A 140 16.15 -8.32 6.93
CA LEU A 140 16.81 -7.02 6.79
C LEU A 140 16.14 -6.17 5.69
N HIS A 141 15.84 -6.74 4.52
CA HIS A 141 15.16 -6.00 3.45
C HIS A 141 13.79 -5.47 3.90
N ARG A 142 13.03 -6.24 4.69
CA ARG A 142 11.77 -5.78 5.31
C ARG A 142 12.00 -4.58 6.23
N LEU A 143 12.96 -4.66 7.15
CA LEU A 143 13.25 -3.54 8.07
C LEU A 143 13.73 -2.29 7.35
N LEU A 144 14.55 -2.43 6.29
CA LEU A 144 15.00 -1.30 5.47
C LEU A 144 13.84 -0.61 4.73
N LEU A 145 12.87 -1.37 4.21
CA LEU A 145 11.65 -0.82 3.63
C LEU A 145 10.79 -0.09 4.68
N GLU A 146 10.67 -0.66 5.88
CA GLU A 146 9.89 -0.09 6.99
C GLU A 146 10.52 1.23 7.47
N LEU A 147 11.85 1.27 7.63
CA LEU A 147 12.58 2.49 7.98
C LEU A 147 12.51 3.55 6.86
N MET A 148 12.62 3.15 5.59
CA MET A 148 12.39 4.06 4.45
C MET A 148 10.95 4.61 4.47
N TYR A 149 9.96 3.78 4.79
CA TYR A 149 8.56 4.18 4.86
C TYR A 149 8.29 5.20 5.96
N GLU A 150 8.62 4.90 7.22
CA GLU A 150 8.32 5.82 8.34
C GLU A 150 9.10 7.13 8.21
N MET A 151 10.38 7.07 7.86
CA MET A 151 11.19 8.27 7.61
C MET A 151 10.59 9.13 6.48
N SER A 152 10.17 8.53 5.36
CA SER A 152 9.56 9.27 4.24
C SER A 152 8.09 9.64 4.47
N ARG A 153 7.46 9.15 5.55
CA ARG A 153 6.06 9.44 5.92
C ARG A 153 5.99 10.63 6.86
N ILE A 154 6.89 10.67 7.84
CA ILE A 154 7.02 11.76 8.80
C ILE A 154 7.72 12.96 8.15
N GLU A 155 8.83 12.73 7.46
CA GLU A 155 9.67 13.79 6.91
C GLU A 155 9.54 14.00 5.41
N ARG A 156 9.80 15.25 4.99
CA ARG A 156 9.75 15.62 3.59
C ARG A 156 11.09 15.34 2.90
N LEU A 157 11.06 14.52 1.86
CA LEU A 157 12.27 14.20 1.08
C LEU A 157 12.75 15.42 0.28
N ARG A 158 14.08 15.63 0.27
CA ARG A 158 14.70 16.69 -0.53
C ARG A 158 14.56 16.35 -2.01
N THR A 159 14.39 17.35 -2.86
CA THR A 159 14.31 17.19 -4.33
C THR A 159 15.52 16.42 -4.89
N ALA A 160 16.71 16.62 -4.30
CA ALA A 160 17.93 15.90 -4.66
C ALA A 160 17.84 14.38 -4.39
N ASP A 161 17.21 13.97 -3.28
CA ASP A 161 17.04 12.56 -2.90
C ASP A 161 15.98 11.88 -3.78
N LEU A 162 14.86 12.56 -4.06
CA LEU A 162 13.81 12.09 -4.97
C LEU A 162 14.28 11.88 -6.42
N LEU A 163 15.36 12.56 -6.83
CA LEU A 163 16.01 12.38 -8.13
C LEU A 163 16.89 11.12 -8.20
N GLN A 164 17.39 10.61 -7.05
CA GLN A 164 18.20 9.40 -7.00
C GLN A 164 17.38 8.13 -7.17
N VAL A 165 16.11 8.15 -6.74
CA VAL A 165 15.13 7.12 -7.11
C VAL A 165 15.05 7.09 -8.64
N ASP A 166 15.34 5.94 -9.25
CA ASP A 166 15.25 5.73 -10.69
C ASP A 166 14.03 4.90 -11.10
N ASP A 167 13.85 4.66 -12.40
CA ASP A 167 12.74 3.84 -12.88
C ASP A 167 12.94 2.33 -12.59
N GLY A 168 14.19 1.90 -12.40
CA GLY A 168 14.57 0.52 -12.14
C GLY A 168 14.23 0.08 -10.73
N PHE A 169 14.49 0.94 -9.73
CA PHE A 169 14.09 0.70 -8.34
C PHE A 169 12.57 0.58 -8.20
N ILE A 170 11.80 1.47 -8.85
CA ILE A 170 10.33 1.38 -8.84
C ILE A 170 9.84 0.09 -9.51
N ALA A 171 10.43 -0.29 -10.65
CA ALA A 171 10.11 -1.55 -11.32
C ALA A 171 10.49 -2.78 -10.46
N TYR A 172 11.61 -2.73 -9.74
CA TYR A 172 12.04 -3.77 -8.79
C TYR A 172 11.00 -3.98 -7.68
N LEU A 173 10.55 -2.90 -7.02
CA LEU A 173 9.51 -3.00 -5.98
C LEU A 173 8.20 -3.59 -6.53
N PHE A 174 7.75 -3.18 -7.71
CA PHE A 174 6.57 -3.78 -8.34
C PHE A 174 6.78 -5.26 -8.70
N GLN A 175 7.94 -5.64 -9.26
CA GLN A 175 8.25 -7.01 -9.61
C GLN A 175 8.18 -7.95 -8.39
N ILE A 176 8.68 -7.52 -7.23
CA ILE A 176 8.59 -8.32 -6.00
C ILE A 176 7.14 -8.64 -5.61
N ILE A 177 6.22 -7.69 -5.80
CA ILE A 177 4.80 -7.87 -5.50
C ILE A 177 4.15 -8.89 -6.46
N GLU A 178 4.53 -8.89 -7.73
CA GLU A 178 4.00 -9.88 -8.68
C GLU A 178 4.60 -11.28 -8.48
N GLU A 179 5.88 -11.38 -8.08
CA GLU A 179 6.54 -12.66 -7.75
C GLU A 179 5.88 -13.38 -6.56
N LEU A 180 5.34 -12.62 -5.60
CA LEU A 180 4.72 -13.13 -4.38
C LEU A 180 3.18 -13.26 -4.48
N SER A 181 2.60 -13.01 -5.66
CA SER A 181 1.15 -13.06 -5.95
C SER A 181 0.40 -14.33 -5.51
N ASN A 182 1.10 -15.44 -5.28
CA ASN A 182 0.51 -16.69 -4.77
C ASN A 182 0.12 -16.64 -3.27
N ASP A 183 0.67 -15.70 -2.48
CA ASP A 183 0.31 -15.52 -1.07
C ASP A 183 -0.11 -14.08 -0.75
N VAL A 184 -1.39 -13.79 -1.00
CA VAL A 184 -2.06 -12.51 -0.68
C VAL A 184 -2.06 -12.20 0.83
N HIS A 185 -1.70 -13.16 1.69
CA HIS A 185 -1.55 -12.99 3.13
C HIS A 185 -0.11 -12.82 3.60
N ASP A 186 0.89 -12.89 2.69
CA ASP A 186 2.30 -12.65 3.03
C ASP A 186 2.49 -11.24 3.64
N PRO A 187 2.93 -11.14 4.91
CA PRO A 187 3.19 -9.87 5.57
C PRO A 187 4.21 -8.97 4.85
N TYR A 188 5.03 -9.54 3.96
CA TYR A 188 6.09 -8.86 3.23
C TYR A 188 5.61 -7.96 2.09
N HIS A 189 4.42 -8.22 1.52
CA HIS A 189 3.82 -7.37 0.49
C HIS A 189 3.60 -5.92 0.98
N TYR A 190 3.17 -5.80 2.24
CA TYR A 190 2.62 -4.57 2.78
C TYR A 190 3.67 -3.47 3.01
N PRO A 191 4.89 -3.74 3.55
CA PRO A 191 6.01 -2.79 3.54
C PRO A 191 6.36 -2.24 2.15
N ILE A 192 6.36 -3.07 1.10
CA ILE A 192 6.70 -2.63 -0.27
C ILE A 192 5.63 -1.69 -0.82
N ILE A 193 4.36 -2.05 -0.63
CA ILE A 193 3.23 -1.21 -1.05
C ILE A 193 3.23 0.12 -0.27
N ARG A 194 3.53 0.09 1.03
CA ARG A 194 3.73 1.30 1.87
C ARG A 194 4.83 2.22 1.30
N VAL A 195 5.98 1.68 0.91
CA VAL A 195 7.06 2.46 0.25
C VAL A 195 6.60 3.07 -1.08
N LEU A 196 5.93 2.30 -1.95
CA LEU A 196 5.40 2.83 -3.21
C LEU A 196 4.35 3.95 -3.00
N LEU A 197 3.50 3.80 -1.98
CA LEU A 197 2.49 4.78 -1.59
C LEU A 197 3.10 6.07 -1.05
N VAL A 198 4.12 6.00 -0.19
CA VAL A 198 4.75 7.19 0.38
C VAL A 198 5.64 7.91 -0.65
N LEU A 199 6.33 7.18 -1.53
CA LEU A 199 7.07 7.79 -2.64
C LEU A 199 6.12 8.53 -3.61
N ASN A 200 4.94 7.96 -3.87
CA ASN A 200 3.90 8.65 -4.65
C ASN A 200 3.47 9.98 -3.99
N GLU A 201 3.27 10.00 -2.67
CA GLU A 201 2.97 11.22 -1.91
C GLU A 201 4.10 12.26 -2.02
N GLN A 202 5.36 11.85 -1.80
CA GLN A 202 6.51 12.75 -1.86
C GLN A 202 6.66 13.40 -3.25
N TYR A 203 6.38 12.67 -4.33
CA TYR A 203 6.29 13.26 -5.67
C TYR A 203 5.10 14.23 -5.84
N MET A 204 3.97 14.00 -5.18
CA MET A 204 2.83 14.93 -5.19
C MET A 204 3.14 16.23 -4.43
N LEU A 205 3.80 16.12 -3.28
CA LEU A 205 4.26 17.27 -2.48
C LEU A 205 5.27 18.10 -3.29
N ALA A 206 6.31 17.47 -3.84
CA ALA A 206 7.31 18.14 -4.68
C ALA A 206 6.69 18.85 -5.91
N SER A 207 5.62 18.29 -6.48
CA SER A 207 4.89 18.91 -7.59
C SER A 207 4.05 20.12 -7.17
N THR A 208 3.62 20.17 -5.90
CA THR A 208 2.79 21.24 -5.36
C THR A 208 3.62 22.51 -5.08
N ASP A 209 4.86 22.37 -4.63
CA ASP A 209 5.77 23.51 -4.43
C ASP A 209 6.05 24.26 -5.73
N VAL A 210 6.34 23.53 -6.82
CA VAL A 210 6.57 24.13 -8.15
C VAL A 210 5.31 24.84 -8.68
N ALA A 211 4.12 24.38 -8.29
CA ALA A 211 2.87 25.07 -8.61
C ALA A 211 2.60 26.31 -7.74
N ALA A 212 3.18 26.36 -6.53
CA ALA A 212 3.07 27.50 -5.61
C ALA A 212 4.09 28.61 -5.91
N ASP A 213 5.29 28.27 -6.38
CA ASP A 213 6.29 29.22 -6.90
C ASP A 213 6.48 29.07 -8.43
N PRO A 214 5.62 29.72 -9.24
CA PRO A 214 5.74 29.71 -10.70
C PRO A 214 6.94 30.54 -11.22
N THR A 215 7.75 31.14 -10.34
CA THR A 215 9.00 31.81 -10.74
C THR A 215 10.22 30.90 -10.67
N SER A 216 10.10 29.73 -10.02
CA SER A 216 11.15 28.72 -10.02
C SER A 216 11.39 28.16 -11.43
N PRO A 217 12.65 28.11 -11.92
CA PRO A 217 12.98 27.51 -13.21
C PRO A 217 12.97 25.97 -13.20
N THR A 218 12.64 25.33 -12.07
CA THR A 218 12.62 23.86 -11.95
C THR A 218 11.33 23.27 -12.50
N ALA A 219 11.45 22.43 -13.54
CA ALA A 219 10.32 21.63 -14.00
C ALA A 219 9.81 20.69 -12.89
N PRO A 220 8.49 20.40 -12.81
CA PRO A 220 7.95 19.50 -11.81
C PRO A 220 8.53 18.09 -11.97
N LEU A 221 8.86 17.44 -10.84
CA LEU A 221 9.39 16.08 -10.84
C LEU A 221 8.38 15.11 -11.47
N THR A 222 8.86 14.20 -12.32
CA THR A 222 8.02 13.13 -12.84
C THR A 222 7.79 12.10 -11.75
N ASN A 223 6.54 11.92 -11.32
CA ASN A 223 6.16 10.84 -10.40
C ASN A 223 6.46 9.47 -11.06
N ARG A 224 7.49 8.80 -10.56
CA ARG A 224 7.98 7.55 -11.16
C ARG A 224 7.06 6.36 -10.93
N VAL A 225 6.30 6.34 -9.83
CA VAL A 225 5.29 5.30 -9.55
C VAL A 225 4.21 5.32 -10.64
N ILE A 226 3.64 6.49 -10.92
CA ILE A 226 2.64 6.67 -11.99
C ILE A 226 3.26 6.45 -13.38
N LYS A 227 4.50 6.90 -13.63
CA LYS A 227 5.20 6.66 -14.89
C LYS A 227 5.40 5.16 -15.15
N CYS A 228 5.82 4.39 -14.15
CA CYS A 228 6.03 2.96 -14.28
C CYS A 228 4.72 2.23 -14.62
N LEU A 229 3.65 2.50 -13.87
CA LEU A 229 2.31 1.95 -14.15
C LEU A 229 1.74 2.41 -15.50
N SER A 230 2.10 3.61 -15.99
CA SER A 230 1.70 4.13 -17.31
C SER A 230 2.38 3.41 -18.48
N LEU A 231 3.57 2.83 -18.27
CA LEU A 231 4.36 2.15 -19.30
C LEU A 231 4.25 0.62 -19.22
N HIS A 232 4.02 0.08 -18.01
CA HIS A 232 4.13 -1.34 -17.70
C HIS A 232 2.98 -1.87 -16.83
N GLY A 233 1.86 -1.14 -16.71
CA GLY A 233 0.73 -1.54 -15.85
C GLY A 233 0.13 -2.92 -16.17
N ASP A 234 0.24 -3.40 -17.41
CA ASP A 234 -0.15 -4.77 -17.77
C ASP A 234 0.67 -5.86 -17.06
N SER A 235 1.93 -5.56 -16.70
CA SER A 235 2.84 -6.47 -16.01
C SER A 235 2.69 -6.44 -14.49
N PHE A 236 1.96 -5.46 -13.94
CA PHE A 236 1.89 -5.19 -12.50
C PHE A 236 0.44 -5.20 -12.01
N ARG A 237 -0.27 -6.31 -12.19
CA ARG A 237 -1.72 -6.41 -11.88
C ARG A 237 -2.00 -6.72 -10.41
N THR A 238 -1.18 -7.57 -9.80
CA THR A 238 -1.29 -7.95 -8.37
C THR A 238 -1.22 -6.73 -7.46
N PHE A 239 -0.41 -5.72 -7.80
CA PHE A 239 -0.40 -4.44 -7.09
C PHE A 239 -1.80 -3.77 -7.01
N GLY A 240 -2.54 -3.73 -8.11
CA GLY A 240 -3.87 -3.10 -8.15
C GLY A 240 -4.88 -3.85 -7.28
N GLU A 241 -4.87 -5.18 -7.35
CA GLU A 241 -5.70 -6.04 -6.51
C GLU A 241 -5.39 -5.81 -5.01
N ASN A 242 -4.11 -5.83 -4.65
CA ASN A 242 -3.65 -5.57 -3.29
C ASN A 242 -4.02 -4.17 -2.78
N ILE A 243 -3.96 -3.12 -3.61
CA ILE A 243 -4.39 -1.76 -3.23
C ILE A 243 -5.87 -1.72 -2.81
N ILE A 244 -6.74 -2.46 -3.49
CA ILE A 244 -8.18 -2.53 -3.17
C ILE A 244 -8.41 -3.38 -1.91
N LEU A 245 -7.70 -4.49 -1.76
CA LEU A 245 -7.73 -5.34 -0.57
C LEU A 245 -7.29 -4.58 0.69
N LEU A 246 -6.20 -3.79 0.58
CA LEU A 246 -5.73 -2.93 1.65
C LEU A 246 -6.74 -1.84 1.99
N LEU A 247 -7.29 -1.11 1.02
CA LEU A 247 -8.30 -0.07 1.30
C LEU A 247 -9.56 -0.61 2.00
N ASN A 248 -9.91 -1.89 1.78
CA ASN A 248 -11.03 -2.56 2.43
C ASN A 248 -10.73 -3.01 3.88
N ARG A 249 -9.47 -3.30 4.20
CA ARG A 249 -9.02 -3.81 5.51
C ARG A 249 -8.39 -2.75 6.41
N GLU A 250 -7.85 -1.68 5.82
CA GLU A 250 -7.09 -0.66 6.54
C GLU A 250 -7.99 0.19 7.43
N THR A 251 -7.51 0.49 8.63
CA THR A 251 -8.18 1.34 9.64
C THR A 251 -7.40 2.63 9.90
N GLU A 252 -6.09 2.61 9.62
CA GLU A 252 -5.17 3.72 9.79
C GLU A 252 -5.46 4.80 8.72
N THR A 253 -5.72 6.02 9.18
CA THR A 253 -6.28 7.09 8.33
C THR A 253 -5.21 7.70 7.41
N SER A 254 -3.93 7.71 7.80
CA SER A 254 -2.85 8.20 6.94
C SER A 254 -2.64 7.28 5.73
N LEU A 255 -2.63 5.95 5.91
CA LEU A 255 -2.48 5.01 4.80
C LEU A 255 -3.71 4.95 3.90
N GLN A 256 -4.93 5.05 4.46
CA GLN A 256 -6.14 5.25 3.66
C GLN A 256 -6.03 6.51 2.77
N LEU A 257 -5.51 7.62 3.30
CA LEU A 257 -5.27 8.83 2.50
C LEU A 257 -4.21 8.62 1.41
N LEU A 258 -3.09 7.96 1.71
CA LEU A 258 -2.05 7.63 0.72
C LEU A 258 -2.62 6.77 -0.42
N ILE A 259 -3.38 5.72 -0.11
CA ILE A 259 -4.05 4.85 -1.10
C ILE A 259 -5.00 5.67 -1.98
N LEU A 260 -5.85 6.51 -1.38
CA LEU A 260 -6.80 7.32 -2.13
C LEU A 260 -6.13 8.36 -3.02
N LYS A 261 -5.02 8.96 -2.60
CA LYS A 261 -4.26 9.89 -3.43
C LYS A 261 -3.60 9.19 -4.63
N LEU A 262 -3.07 7.97 -4.46
CA LEU A 262 -2.62 7.14 -5.57
C LEU A 262 -3.77 6.84 -6.54
N LEU A 263 -4.91 6.36 -6.04
CA LEU A 263 -6.10 6.07 -6.85
C LEU A 263 -6.60 7.31 -7.62
N TYR A 264 -6.56 8.50 -7.00
CA TYR A 264 -6.89 9.76 -7.65
C TYR A 264 -5.97 10.03 -8.87
N LEU A 265 -4.65 9.84 -8.71
CA LEU A 265 -3.71 10.02 -9.83
C LEU A 265 -3.91 8.98 -10.94
N LEU A 266 -4.16 7.71 -10.59
CA LEU A 266 -4.45 6.66 -11.57
C LEU A 266 -5.72 6.98 -12.38
N PHE A 267 -6.83 7.35 -11.73
CA PHE A 267 -8.07 7.67 -12.43
C PHE A 267 -8.08 9.04 -13.14
N THR A 268 -7.12 9.93 -12.89
CA THR A 268 -6.98 11.20 -13.61
C THR A 268 -5.92 11.18 -14.72
N THR A 269 -5.05 10.16 -14.75
CA THR A 269 -3.98 10.03 -15.73
C THR A 269 -4.43 9.20 -16.94
N LYS A 270 -4.29 9.76 -18.15
CA LYS A 270 -4.76 9.14 -19.41
C LYS A 270 -4.12 7.79 -19.77
N ALA A 271 -3.00 7.42 -19.17
CA ALA A 271 -2.37 6.12 -19.40
C ALA A 271 -2.84 5.03 -18.42
N THR A 272 -3.43 5.40 -17.28
CA THR A 272 -3.72 4.47 -16.15
C THR A 272 -5.18 4.48 -15.69
N TYR A 273 -6.05 5.30 -16.24
CA TYR A 273 -7.47 5.33 -15.84
C TYR A 273 -8.28 4.04 -16.17
N GLU A 274 -7.74 3.15 -17.03
CA GLU A 274 -8.27 1.80 -17.30
C GLU A 274 -7.39 0.68 -16.70
N TYR A 275 -6.47 1.00 -15.78
CA TYR A 275 -5.51 0.05 -15.19
C TYR A 275 -6.15 -1.07 -14.35
N PHE A 276 -7.29 -0.83 -13.71
CA PHE A 276 -8.01 -1.87 -12.95
C PHE A 276 -8.99 -2.63 -13.84
N TYR A 277 -9.27 -3.91 -13.54
CA TYR A 277 -10.34 -4.62 -14.24
C TYR A 277 -11.72 -4.13 -13.77
N THR A 278 -12.72 -4.28 -14.63
CA THR A 278 -14.10 -3.83 -14.38
C THR A 278 -14.76 -4.50 -13.17
N ASN A 279 -14.25 -5.64 -12.69
CA ASN A 279 -14.75 -6.27 -11.47
C ASN A 279 -14.18 -5.59 -10.23
N ASP A 280 -12.87 -5.33 -10.21
CA ASP A 280 -12.19 -4.68 -9.08
C ASP A 280 -12.68 -3.25 -8.90
N LEU A 281 -13.00 -2.55 -9.99
CA LEU A 281 -13.65 -1.22 -9.94
C LEU A 281 -15.04 -1.25 -9.30
N LYS A 282 -15.81 -2.33 -9.44
CA LYS A 282 -17.10 -2.50 -8.74
C LYS A 282 -16.88 -2.74 -7.25
N VAL A 283 -15.91 -3.59 -6.90
CA VAL A 283 -15.51 -3.82 -5.50
C VAL A 283 -15.01 -2.53 -4.85
N LEU A 284 -14.20 -1.75 -5.57
CA LEU A 284 -13.70 -0.46 -5.11
C LEU A 284 -14.85 0.55 -4.92
N LEU A 285 -15.82 0.62 -5.84
CA LEU A 285 -17.00 1.47 -5.66
C LEU A 285 -17.81 1.05 -4.43
N ASP A 286 -17.96 -0.26 -4.17
CA ASP A 286 -18.63 -0.78 -2.98
C ASP A 286 -17.91 -0.38 -1.69
N VAL A 287 -16.58 -0.52 -1.65
CA VAL A 287 -15.74 -0.08 -0.53
C VAL A 287 -15.87 1.43 -0.30
N ILE A 288 -15.84 2.24 -1.37
CA ILE A 288 -15.98 3.70 -1.27
C ILE A 288 -17.39 4.09 -0.80
N ILE A 289 -18.45 3.46 -1.30
CA ILE A 289 -19.84 3.70 -0.88
C ILE A 289 -20.01 3.38 0.61
N ARG A 290 -19.55 2.20 1.04
CA ARG A 290 -19.62 1.78 2.45
C ARG A 290 -18.84 2.75 3.33
N ASN A 291 -17.56 2.96 3.03
CA ASN A 291 -16.70 3.80 3.87
C ASN A 291 -17.21 5.26 3.92
N LEU A 292 -17.75 5.83 2.83
CA LEU A 292 -18.37 7.16 2.86
C LEU A 292 -19.59 7.28 3.78
N MET A 293 -20.35 6.19 3.96
CA MET A 293 -21.52 6.13 4.85
C MET A 293 -21.15 5.84 6.30
N ASP A 294 -20.11 5.03 6.53
CA ASP A 294 -19.68 4.59 7.87
C ASP A 294 -18.68 5.58 8.54
N LEU A 295 -18.17 6.57 7.81
CA LEU A 295 -17.16 7.51 8.32
C LEU A 295 -17.74 8.54 9.32
N PRO A 296 -17.19 8.63 10.56
CA PRO A 296 -17.60 9.63 11.53
C PRO A 296 -17.27 11.05 11.08
N ASP A 297 -18.00 12.03 11.61
CA ASP A 297 -17.88 13.43 11.21
C ASP A 297 -16.52 14.06 11.53
N GLU A 298 -15.72 13.48 12.43
CA GLU A 298 -14.34 13.91 12.71
C GLU A 298 -13.41 13.69 11.51
N LYS A 299 -13.65 12.67 10.68
CA LYS A 299 -12.75 12.26 9.58
C LYS A 299 -13.03 13.01 8.27
N ILE A 300 -13.27 14.32 8.36
CA ILE A 300 -13.63 15.22 7.24
C ILE A 300 -12.62 15.12 6.07
N SER A 301 -11.32 15.21 6.35
CA SER A 301 -10.27 15.15 5.32
C SER A 301 -10.29 13.84 4.53
N LEU A 302 -10.61 12.72 5.19
CA LEU A 302 -10.73 11.42 4.55
C LEU A 302 -12.03 11.33 3.72
N ARG A 303 -13.16 11.78 4.27
CA ARG A 303 -14.44 11.91 3.54
C ARG A 303 -14.29 12.73 2.25
N HIS A 304 -13.62 13.88 2.32
CA HIS A 304 -13.30 14.70 1.15
C HIS A 304 -12.42 13.96 0.15
N THR A 305 -11.44 13.18 0.60
CA THR A 305 -10.51 12.46 -0.28
C THR A 305 -11.21 11.30 -0.99
N TYR A 306 -12.10 10.56 -0.31
CA TYR A 306 -13.00 9.61 -0.96
C TYR A 306 -13.87 10.27 -2.03
N LEU A 307 -14.50 11.41 -1.74
CA LEU A 307 -15.29 12.17 -2.74
C LEU A 307 -14.42 12.72 -3.89
N ARG A 308 -13.13 13.00 -3.64
CA ARG A 308 -12.18 13.37 -4.70
C ARG A 308 -11.84 12.22 -5.63
N VAL A 309 -11.74 10.99 -5.13
CA VAL A 309 -11.54 9.75 -5.91
C VAL A 309 -12.81 9.30 -6.63
N LEU A 310 -13.99 9.48 -6.02
CA LEU A 310 -15.26 9.04 -6.56
C LEU A 310 -15.61 9.71 -7.91
N TYR A 311 -15.29 11.00 -8.09
CA TYR A 311 -15.53 11.68 -9.37
C TYR A 311 -14.79 11.02 -10.56
N PRO A 312 -13.44 10.94 -10.59
CA PRO A 312 -12.73 10.35 -11.72
C PRO A 312 -12.99 8.84 -11.86
N LEU A 313 -13.25 8.13 -10.75
CA LEU A 313 -13.70 6.73 -10.78
C LEU A 313 -14.97 6.56 -11.63
N LEU A 314 -16.01 7.38 -11.41
CA LEU A 314 -17.27 7.28 -12.15
C LEU A 314 -17.24 7.97 -13.53
N ALA A 315 -16.38 8.97 -13.71
CA ALA A 315 -16.33 9.81 -14.91
C ALA A 315 -15.39 9.29 -16.00
N HIS A 316 -14.24 8.69 -15.64
CA HIS A 316 -13.18 8.36 -16.59
C HIS A 316 -13.07 6.86 -16.83
N THR A 317 -13.20 6.02 -15.79
CA THR A 317 -12.97 4.57 -15.88
C THR A 317 -14.06 3.84 -16.70
N GLN A 318 -13.90 2.52 -16.84
CA GLN A 318 -14.86 1.62 -17.48
C GLN A 318 -16.28 1.70 -16.86
N LEU A 319 -16.43 2.14 -15.60
CA LEU A 319 -17.74 2.36 -14.96
C LEU A 319 -18.58 3.47 -15.62
N SER A 320 -17.94 4.36 -16.41
CA SER A 320 -18.63 5.37 -17.21
C SER A 320 -19.45 4.78 -18.37
N ARG A 321 -19.23 3.50 -18.72
CA ARG A 321 -19.91 2.79 -19.82
C ARG A 321 -21.12 2.01 -19.29
N PRO A 322 -22.24 1.93 -20.03
CA PRO A 322 -23.37 1.06 -19.65
C PRO A 322 -22.97 -0.43 -19.63
N PRO A 323 -23.59 -1.27 -18.77
CA PRO A 323 -24.59 -0.91 -17.75
C PRO A 323 -23.95 -0.25 -16.52
N HIS A 324 -24.55 0.85 -16.07
CA HIS A 324 -24.03 1.63 -14.95
C HIS A 324 -24.25 0.91 -13.61
N TYR A 325 -23.15 0.52 -12.97
CA TYR A 325 -23.19 -0.22 -11.70
C TYR A 325 -23.59 0.70 -10.54
N LYS A 326 -24.55 0.26 -9.72
CA LYS A 326 -25.04 0.92 -8.49
C LYS A 326 -25.37 2.41 -8.60
N ARG A 327 -26.01 2.81 -9.71
CA ARG A 327 -26.44 4.20 -9.95
C ARG A 327 -27.28 4.75 -8.80
N ASP A 328 -28.27 3.99 -8.34
CA ASP A 328 -29.24 4.46 -7.36
C ASP A 328 -28.64 4.57 -5.95
N GLU A 329 -27.75 3.65 -5.58
CA GLU A 329 -26.98 3.75 -4.34
C GLU A 329 -26.04 4.97 -4.35
N VAL A 330 -25.32 5.22 -5.45
CA VAL A 330 -24.47 6.43 -5.58
C VAL A 330 -25.31 7.70 -5.42
N LEU A 331 -26.45 7.81 -6.11
CA LEU A 331 -27.35 8.96 -5.97
C LEU A 331 -27.91 9.11 -4.54
N LYS A 332 -28.19 8.00 -3.86
CA LYS A 332 -28.64 8.01 -2.45
C LYS A 332 -27.55 8.50 -1.51
N VAL A 333 -26.31 8.01 -1.65
CA VAL A 333 -25.15 8.45 -0.84
C VAL A 333 -24.89 9.94 -1.04
N LEU A 334 -24.86 10.42 -2.30
CA LEU A 334 -24.66 11.84 -2.61
C LEU A 334 -25.77 12.72 -2.02
N ARG A 335 -27.02 12.26 -2.04
CA ARG A 335 -28.15 12.98 -1.42
C ARG A 335 -27.97 13.13 0.09
N ILE A 336 -27.59 12.05 0.78
CA ILE A 336 -27.39 12.03 2.24
C ILE A 336 -26.21 12.94 2.62
N LEU A 337 -25.05 12.79 1.95
CA LEU A 337 -23.86 13.61 2.20
C LEU A 337 -24.03 15.09 1.85
N GLY A 338 -24.91 15.40 0.89
CA GLY A 338 -25.31 16.77 0.56
C GLY A 338 -26.31 17.40 1.53
N GLY A 339 -26.72 16.70 2.60
CA GLY A 339 -27.69 17.20 3.59
C GLY A 339 -29.15 17.18 3.13
N PHE A 340 -29.45 16.65 1.95
CA PHE A 340 -30.80 16.67 1.38
C PHE A 340 -31.71 15.63 2.06
N GLY A 341 -32.62 16.12 2.91
CA GLY A 341 -33.64 15.30 3.59
C GLY A 341 -33.36 15.03 5.08
N ASN A 342 -32.26 15.55 5.63
CA ASN A 342 -31.82 15.30 7.00
C ASN A 342 -31.91 16.57 7.87
N SER A 343 -33.12 17.06 8.13
CA SER A 343 -33.38 18.26 8.95
C SER A 343 -33.02 18.15 10.44
N HIS A 344 -32.62 16.96 10.91
CA HIS A 344 -32.21 16.69 12.29
C HIS A 344 -30.70 16.55 12.50
N PHE A 345 -29.91 16.62 11.43
CA PHE A 345 -28.45 16.48 11.50
C PHE A 345 -27.76 17.83 11.32
N ALA A 346 -26.50 17.93 11.76
CA ALA A 346 -25.67 19.10 11.49
C ALA A 346 -25.52 19.31 9.96
N PRO A 347 -25.51 20.57 9.47
CA PRO A 347 -25.31 20.83 8.05
C PRO A 347 -23.93 20.35 7.61
N ALA A 348 -23.87 19.73 6.43
CA ALA A 348 -22.61 19.29 5.83
C ALA A 348 -21.68 20.48 5.56
N ASP A 349 -20.37 20.26 5.68
CA ASP A 349 -19.38 21.29 5.42
C ASP A 349 -19.36 21.72 3.94
N GLU A 350 -19.00 22.99 3.68
CA GLU A 350 -19.03 23.55 2.33
C GLU A 350 -18.19 22.75 1.33
N THR A 351 -17.08 22.15 1.76
CA THR A 351 -16.22 21.38 0.86
C THR A 351 -16.85 20.06 0.49
N THR A 352 -17.50 19.36 1.42
CA THR A 352 -18.34 18.18 1.13
C THR A 352 -19.45 18.54 0.14
N VAL A 353 -20.19 19.65 0.36
CA VAL A 353 -21.25 20.08 -0.57
C VAL A 353 -20.70 20.36 -1.98
N ARG A 354 -19.59 21.09 -2.12
CA ARG A 354 -18.94 21.34 -3.42
C ARG A 354 -18.44 20.06 -4.09
N LEU A 355 -17.94 19.09 -3.31
CA LEU A 355 -17.48 17.79 -3.84
C LEU A 355 -18.65 16.91 -4.28
N VAL A 356 -19.74 16.86 -3.51
CA VAL A 356 -20.99 16.15 -3.83
C VAL A 356 -21.62 16.70 -5.12
N ASP A 357 -21.72 18.03 -5.27
CA ASP A 357 -22.17 18.68 -6.50
C ASP A 357 -21.30 18.29 -7.70
N ARG A 358 -19.97 18.28 -7.52
CA ARG A 358 -19.03 17.86 -8.58
C ARG A 358 -19.22 16.40 -9.00
N VAL A 359 -19.44 15.47 -8.05
CA VAL A 359 -19.74 14.06 -8.40
C VAL A 359 -21.11 13.95 -9.07
N SER A 360 -22.11 14.70 -8.61
CA SER A 360 -23.47 14.69 -9.18
C SER A 360 -23.53 15.12 -10.65
N LYS A 361 -22.53 15.87 -11.12
CA LYS A 361 -22.37 16.32 -12.52
C LYS A 361 -21.83 15.23 -13.48
N VAL A 362 -21.55 14.02 -13.01
CA VAL A 362 -21.18 12.89 -13.88
C VAL A 362 -22.33 12.58 -14.84
N LYS A 363 -22.03 12.54 -16.15
CA LYS A 363 -23.03 12.54 -17.25
C LYS A 363 -24.12 11.47 -17.13
N TRP A 364 -23.80 10.31 -16.58
CA TRP A 364 -24.74 9.19 -16.43
C TRP A 364 -25.46 9.14 -15.08
N LEU A 365 -25.05 9.95 -14.08
CA LEU A 365 -25.78 10.11 -12.82
C LEU A 365 -26.93 11.11 -12.94
N ILE A 366 -26.75 12.16 -13.75
CA ILE A 366 -27.82 13.10 -14.11
C ILE A 366 -29.01 12.29 -14.63
N ASP A 367 -30.20 12.59 -14.10
CA ASP A 367 -31.46 12.02 -14.61
C ASP A 367 -31.48 12.24 -16.13
N GLN A 368 -31.32 11.15 -16.89
CA GLN A 368 -31.86 11.15 -18.24
C GLN A 368 -33.36 11.26 -18.01
N GLU A 369 -34.01 12.24 -18.65
CA GLU A 369 -35.47 12.26 -18.65
C GLU A 369 -35.94 10.86 -19.05
N PRO A 370 -36.93 10.30 -18.34
CA PRO A 370 -37.33 8.92 -18.54
C PRO A 370 -37.52 8.67 -20.03
N SER A 371 -36.87 7.62 -20.57
CA SER A 371 -37.13 7.10 -21.92
C SER A 371 -38.62 7.25 -22.18
N GLY A 372 -39.00 7.87 -23.30
CA GLY A 372 -40.37 8.38 -23.52
C GLY A 372 -41.46 7.35 -23.23
N GLU A 373 -41.14 6.06 -23.33
CA GLU A 373 -41.92 4.90 -22.85
C GLU A 373 -42.47 5.03 -21.42
N ALA A 374 -41.69 5.52 -20.44
CA ALA A 374 -42.14 5.69 -19.05
C ALA A 374 -42.96 6.98 -18.85
N GLU A 375 -42.77 8.01 -19.69
CA GLU A 375 -43.69 9.16 -19.75
C GLU A 375 -45.01 8.78 -20.44
N VAL A 376 -44.94 7.95 -21.49
CA VAL A 376 -46.09 7.33 -22.17
C VAL A 376 -46.85 6.43 -21.20
N ALA A 377 -46.17 5.60 -20.40
CA ALA A 377 -46.81 4.79 -19.36
C ALA A 377 -47.52 5.65 -18.30
N ARG A 378 -46.92 6.77 -17.86
CA ARG A 378 -47.58 7.73 -16.95
C ARG A 378 -48.79 8.41 -17.60
N LYS A 379 -48.70 8.79 -18.89
CA LYS A 379 -49.82 9.34 -19.67
C LYS A 379 -50.95 8.31 -19.88
N PHE A 380 -50.63 7.04 -20.10
CA PHE A 380 -51.61 5.95 -20.23
C PHE A 380 -52.28 5.58 -18.89
N LEU A 381 -51.57 5.72 -17.77
CA LEU A 381 -52.10 5.42 -16.43
C LEU A 381 -52.83 6.61 -15.79
N GLY A 382 -52.86 7.79 -16.43
CA GLY A 382 -53.65 8.94 -15.99
C GLY A 382 -53.17 9.65 -14.72
N ILE A 383 -52.08 9.20 -14.09
CA ILE A 383 -51.54 9.79 -12.86
C ILE A 383 -50.70 11.02 -13.21
N SER A 384 -51.39 12.14 -13.43
CA SER A 384 -50.79 13.47 -13.51
C SER A 384 -50.69 14.07 -12.10
N LEU A 385 -49.51 13.97 -11.49
CA LEU A 385 -49.13 14.78 -10.33
C LEU A 385 -47.89 15.60 -10.70
N SER A 386 -47.96 16.91 -10.49
CA SER A 386 -46.87 17.83 -10.80
C SER A 386 -45.75 17.72 -9.76
N ARG A 387 -44.49 17.92 -10.19
CA ARG A 387 -43.27 17.74 -9.37
C ARG A 387 -43.23 18.60 -8.10
N SER A 388 -44.08 19.62 -7.98
CA SER A 388 -44.26 20.45 -6.79
C SER A 388 -45.12 19.79 -5.69
N GLN A 389 -45.89 18.74 -5.99
CA GLN A 389 -46.77 18.06 -5.04
C GLN A 389 -46.17 16.79 -4.43
N THR A 390 -45.00 16.34 -4.91
CA THR A 390 -44.26 15.20 -4.32
C THR A 390 -43.35 15.57 -3.14
N ALA A 391 -43.38 16.84 -2.70
CA ALA A 391 -42.74 17.27 -1.45
C ALA A 391 -43.72 17.04 -0.29
N SER A 392 -43.44 16.03 0.54
CA SER A 392 -44.32 15.56 1.61
C SER A 392 -44.71 16.64 2.62
N SER A 393 -45.94 17.14 2.51
CA SER A 393 -46.72 17.70 3.62
C SER A 393 -48.11 17.08 3.60
N VAL A 394 -48.16 15.75 3.82
CA VAL A 394 -49.43 15.02 3.95
C VAL A 394 -50.12 15.49 5.23
N SER A 395 -51.00 16.48 5.08
CA SER A 395 -51.88 16.89 6.17
C SER A 395 -52.90 15.78 6.44
N VAL A 396 -53.23 15.58 7.71
CA VAL A 396 -54.16 14.53 8.17
C VAL A 396 -55.61 14.76 7.69
N VAL A 397 -55.87 15.87 6.98
CA VAL A 397 -57.21 16.31 6.56
C VAL A 397 -57.71 15.58 5.30
N ASP A 398 -56.83 15.18 4.38
CA ASP A 398 -57.24 14.59 3.08
C ASP A 398 -57.67 13.11 3.18
N VAL A 399 -57.43 12.44 4.32
CA VAL A 399 -57.91 11.08 4.58
C VAL A 399 -59.42 11.04 4.87
N ALA A 400 -60.04 12.17 5.21
CA ALA A 400 -61.46 12.25 5.54
C ALA A 400 -62.42 12.29 4.33
N ALA A 401 -61.90 12.42 3.10
CA ALA A 401 -62.72 12.57 1.89
C ALA A 401 -63.16 11.23 1.24
N VAL A 402 -62.59 10.10 1.66
CA VAL A 402 -62.97 8.76 1.15
C VAL A 402 -64.04 8.13 2.05
N MET A 403 -65.28 8.61 1.91
CA MET A 403 -66.44 7.88 2.44
C MET A 403 -66.85 6.78 1.46
N GLU A 404 -66.40 5.54 1.70
CA GLU A 404 -66.95 4.37 1.01
C GLU A 404 -68.44 4.22 1.36
N LYS A 405 -69.28 4.03 0.33
CA LYS A 405 -70.70 3.70 0.52
C LYS A 405 -70.81 2.21 0.87
N PRO A 406 -71.57 1.81 1.92
CA PRO A 406 -71.65 0.41 2.30
C PRO A 406 -72.35 -0.45 1.25
N GLY A 407 -71.72 -1.57 0.89
CA GLY A 407 -72.41 -2.73 0.31
C GLY A 407 -72.42 -2.86 -1.22
N VAL A 408 -71.36 -3.47 -1.77
CA VAL A 408 -71.51 -4.47 -2.85
C VAL A 408 -70.57 -5.64 -2.53
N ILE A 409 -71.13 -6.85 -2.48
CA ILE A 409 -70.40 -8.09 -2.18
C ILE A 409 -69.65 -8.56 -3.43
N THR A 410 -68.35 -8.81 -3.31
CA THR A 410 -67.54 -9.43 -4.38
C THR A 410 -67.53 -10.97 -4.23
N PRO A 411 -67.78 -11.74 -5.31
CA PRO A 411 -67.84 -13.19 -5.22
C PRO A 411 -66.43 -13.83 -5.28
N SER A 412 -66.03 -14.49 -4.19
CA SER A 412 -64.87 -15.39 -4.17
C SER A 412 -65.20 -16.69 -4.90
N ARG A 413 -64.34 -17.13 -5.83
CA ARG A 413 -64.59 -18.29 -6.70
C ARG A 413 -63.61 -19.42 -6.41
N LYS A 414 -63.93 -20.30 -5.46
CA LYS A 414 -63.22 -21.57 -5.27
C LYS A 414 -64.06 -22.63 -4.54
N ALA A 415 -64.87 -23.37 -5.28
CA ALA A 415 -65.17 -24.80 -5.07
C ALA A 415 -66.14 -25.29 -6.14
N GLU A 416 -65.71 -26.27 -6.92
CA GLU A 416 -66.57 -27.39 -7.31
C GLU A 416 -65.64 -28.56 -7.65
N ALA A 417 -65.89 -29.69 -7.01
CA ALA A 417 -65.10 -30.91 -7.12
C ALA A 417 -66.01 -32.02 -7.68
N GLU A 418 -65.36 -33.05 -8.21
CA GLU A 418 -65.92 -34.40 -8.39
C GLU A 418 -67.12 -34.54 -9.34
N ALA A 419 -66.78 -34.88 -10.59
CA ALA A 419 -67.61 -35.77 -11.41
C ALA A 419 -66.88 -37.12 -11.57
N GLU A 420 -67.31 -38.08 -10.75
CA GLU A 420 -67.36 -39.54 -10.96
C GLU A 420 -66.09 -40.35 -11.26
N ALA A 421 -66.04 -41.53 -10.63
CA ALA A 421 -65.00 -42.54 -10.80
C ALA A 421 -65.60 -43.93 -11.08
N LYS A 422 -64.76 -44.80 -11.68
CA LYS A 422 -64.79 -46.29 -11.75
C LYS A 422 -65.22 -46.95 -13.06
N GLN A 423 -64.22 -47.49 -13.75
CA GLN A 423 -64.09 -48.80 -14.42
C GLN A 423 -62.70 -48.77 -15.12
N GLY A 424 -61.82 -49.77 -15.13
CA GLY A 424 -61.71 -51.08 -14.49
C GLY A 424 -60.27 -51.63 -14.71
N GLU A 425 -60.00 -52.86 -14.25
CA GLU A 425 -58.87 -53.80 -14.51
C GLU A 425 -57.98 -53.56 -15.78
N GLU A 426 -56.69 -53.94 -15.88
CA GLU A 426 -55.87 -54.97 -15.18
C GLU A 426 -54.35 -54.85 -15.51
N ASN A 427 -53.52 -55.67 -14.84
CA ASN A 427 -52.23 -56.25 -15.27
C ASN A 427 -50.98 -55.40 -15.66
N ALA A 428 -50.00 -55.44 -14.74
CA ALA A 428 -48.57 -55.77 -14.90
C ALA A 428 -47.81 -55.62 -16.25
N GLY A 429 -46.68 -54.91 -16.21
CA GLY A 429 -45.39 -55.50 -16.63
C GLY A 429 -44.58 -54.88 -17.80
N ARG A 430 -43.41 -54.34 -17.45
CA ARG A 430 -42.13 -54.27 -18.23
C ARG A 430 -41.97 -53.33 -19.46
N LEU A 431 -40.81 -52.65 -19.42
CA LEU A 431 -39.89 -52.27 -20.53
C LEU A 431 -40.19 -51.03 -21.44
N ALA A 432 -39.45 -49.96 -21.15
CA ALA A 432 -38.41 -49.38 -22.03
C ALA A 432 -38.71 -48.26 -23.08
N VAL A 433 -37.80 -47.26 -23.06
CA VAL A 433 -37.22 -46.46 -24.20
C VAL A 433 -37.87 -45.14 -24.69
N ARG A 434 -36.96 -44.21 -25.09
CA ARG A 434 -37.10 -42.93 -25.84
C ARG A 434 -37.65 -41.70 -25.09
N ALA A 435 -37.21 -40.45 -25.38
CA ALA A 435 -36.08 -39.93 -26.17
C ALA A 435 -35.64 -38.54 -25.65
N LYS A 436 -34.42 -38.08 -25.96
CA LYS A 436 -33.94 -36.69 -25.71
C LYS A 436 -33.42 -36.04 -26.99
N LYS A 437 -33.34 -34.69 -26.97
CA LYS A 437 -32.75 -33.72 -27.94
C LYS A 437 -33.73 -33.09 -28.95
N PRO A 438 -33.43 -31.90 -29.54
CA PRO A 438 -32.21 -31.07 -29.39
C PRO A 438 -32.43 -29.59 -28.97
N LEU A 439 -31.33 -28.90 -28.67
CA LEU A 439 -31.18 -27.44 -28.74
C LEU A 439 -30.35 -27.08 -30.00
N PRO A 440 -30.54 -25.89 -30.62
CA PRO A 440 -29.90 -25.52 -31.89
C PRO A 440 -28.43 -25.08 -31.77
N GLU A 441 -27.79 -24.90 -32.93
CA GLU A 441 -26.34 -25.05 -33.14
C GLU A 441 -25.50 -23.76 -33.12
N VAL A 442 -24.18 -23.93 -32.91
CA VAL A 442 -23.14 -22.91 -33.08
C VAL A 442 -22.37 -23.18 -34.40
N PRO A 443 -22.17 -22.19 -35.30
CA PRO A 443 -21.43 -22.37 -36.55
C PRO A 443 -19.91 -22.64 -36.35
N LYS A 444 -19.30 -23.41 -37.26
CA LYS A 444 -17.87 -23.78 -37.23
C LYS A 444 -17.05 -23.18 -38.39
N HIS A 445 -15.87 -22.66 -38.02
CA HIS A 445 -14.56 -22.59 -38.71
C HIS A 445 -14.40 -22.72 -40.25
N ARG A 446 -13.42 -21.97 -40.77
CA ARG A 446 -12.46 -22.51 -41.77
C ARG A 446 -11.04 -21.91 -41.63
N HIS A 447 -10.09 -22.82 -41.36
CA HIS A 447 -8.65 -22.93 -41.67
C HIS A 447 -7.95 -21.85 -42.54
N GLY A 448 -6.63 -21.60 -42.45
CA GLY A 448 -5.49 -22.24 -41.73
C GLY A 448 -4.20 -21.40 -41.95
N ILE A 449 -2.93 -21.81 -41.82
CA ILE A 449 -2.18 -23.07 -41.51
C ILE A 449 -0.84 -22.65 -40.81
N PRO A 450 -0.15 -23.49 -40.00
CA PRO A 450 0.94 -23.03 -39.10
C PRO A 450 2.37 -23.18 -39.65
N VAL A 451 3.34 -22.50 -39.02
CA VAL A 451 4.80 -22.74 -39.17
C VAL A 451 5.44 -22.90 -37.79
N GLY A 452 6.26 -23.94 -37.64
CA GLY A 452 6.94 -24.33 -36.40
C GLY A 452 8.35 -23.74 -36.23
N PRO A 453 9.13 -24.24 -35.25
CA PRO A 453 10.22 -23.48 -34.63
C PRO A 453 11.61 -23.72 -35.24
N THR A 454 12.50 -22.72 -35.12
CA THR A 454 13.94 -22.87 -35.34
C THR A 454 14.78 -22.00 -34.39
N SER A 455 15.45 -22.70 -33.48
CA SER A 455 16.87 -22.58 -33.09
C SER A 455 17.63 -21.24 -33.27
N THR A 456 18.16 -20.76 -32.14
CA THR A 456 19.52 -20.22 -31.96
C THR A 456 20.15 -19.39 -33.10
N SER A 457 20.23 -18.08 -32.93
CA SER A 457 21.25 -17.25 -33.59
C SER A 457 21.61 -16.03 -32.74
N THR A 458 22.87 -15.96 -32.33
CA THR A 458 23.50 -14.78 -31.71
C THR A 458 23.53 -13.60 -32.67
N LEU A 459 23.11 -12.41 -32.22
CA LEU A 459 23.31 -11.16 -32.95
C LEU A 459 24.36 -10.29 -32.24
N HIS A 460 25.47 -10.05 -32.93
CA HIS A 460 26.55 -9.19 -32.46
C HIS A 460 26.13 -7.72 -32.46
N LEU A 461 26.28 -7.04 -31.33
CA LEU A 461 26.37 -5.58 -31.28
C LEU A 461 27.72 -5.13 -31.84
N ASN A 462 27.72 -4.12 -32.70
CA ASN A 462 28.92 -3.37 -33.06
C ASN A 462 28.63 -1.87 -33.03
N GLY A 463 29.02 -1.21 -31.94
CA GLY A 463 28.86 0.23 -31.72
C GLY A 463 29.96 0.72 -30.78
N HIS A 464 31.08 1.18 -31.35
CA HIS A 464 32.24 1.60 -30.57
C HIS A 464 31.96 2.87 -29.74
N ARG A 465 32.02 2.76 -28.40
CA ARG A 465 32.36 3.88 -27.51
C ARG A 465 33.44 3.43 -26.52
N LYS A 466 34.35 4.36 -26.19
CA LYS A 466 35.62 4.08 -25.53
C LYS A 466 35.45 3.86 -24.01
N ILE A 467 36.17 2.88 -23.48
CA ILE A 467 36.18 2.51 -22.06
C ILE A 467 37.28 3.32 -21.33
N PRO A 468 36.99 4.01 -20.21
CA PRO A 468 38.01 4.55 -19.31
C PRO A 468 38.62 3.44 -18.41
N PRO A 469 39.89 3.55 -18.00
CA PRO A 469 40.62 2.45 -17.36
C PRO A 469 40.15 2.13 -15.92
N LYS A 470 40.19 0.83 -15.57
CA LYS A 470 39.89 0.34 -14.22
C LYS A 470 40.96 0.76 -13.20
N ALA A 471 40.52 1.12 -11.99
CA ALA A 471 41.40 1.28 -10.84
C ALA A 471 41.95 -0.09 -10.36
N PRO A 472 43.17 -0.14 -9.79
CA PRO A 472 43.80 -1.40 -9.34
C PRO A 472 43.21 -1.91 -8.01
N PRO A 473 43.23 -3.23 -7.75
CA PRO A 473 42.70 -3.81 -6.52
C PRO A 473 43.58 -3.52 -5.29
N PRO A 474 43.01 -3.51 -4.07
CA PRO A 474 43.76 -3.24 -2.84
C PRO A 474 44.81 -4.32 -2.56
N ARG A 475 46.02 -3.89 -2.16
CA ARG A 475 47.13 -4.79 -1.87
C ARG A 475 46.86 -5.62 -0.61
N ARG A 476 46.86 -6.94 -0.79
CA ARG A 476 46.97 -7.98 0.25
C ARG A 476 48.12 -7.62 1.21
N ARG A 477 47.82 -7.35 2.50
CA ARG A 477 48.84 -7.14 3.54
C ARG A 477 49.69 -8.40 3.70
N THR A 478 50.97 -8.31 3.35
CA THR A 478 51.95 -9.39 3.56
C THR A 478 52.27 -9.51 5.05
N ARG A 479 52.26 -10.73 5.60
CA ARG A 479 52.75 -11.00 6.97
C ARG A 479 54.20 -10.53 7.11
N LEU A 480 54.48 -9.73 8.13
CA LEU A 480 55.84 -9.49 8.62
C LEU A 480 56.30 -10.69 9.45
N LYS A 481 57.57 -11.07 9.32
CA LYS A 481 58.23 -12.04 10.21
C LYS A 481 58.69 -11.33 11.49
N PRO A 482 58.86 -12.06 12.62
CA PRO A 482 59.42 -11.48 13.84
C PRO A 482 60.88 -11.07 13.63
N VAL A 483 61.29 -9.98 14.28
CA VAL A 483 62.69 -9.59 14.43
C VAL A 483 63.17 -10.09 15.79
N GLU A 484 64.31 -10.78 15.82
CA GLU A 484 64.94 -11.26 17.06
C GLU A 484 65.49 -10.08 17.86
N SER A 485 65.35 -10.15 19.19
CA SER A 485 65.93 -9.18 20.12
C SER A 485 67.45 -9.35 20.19
N VAL A 486 68.19 -8.37 19.68
CA VAL A 486 69.64 -8.25 19.94
C VAL A 486 69.83 -7.81 21.39
N ALA A 487 70.63 -8.57 22.14
CA ALA A 487 70.98 -8.23 23.52
C ALA A 487 71.91 -7.01 23.55
N ASP A 488 71.64 -6.09 24.48
CA ASP A 488 72.45 -4.90 24.74
C ASP A 488 73.51 -5.25 25.80
N ASP A 489 74.78 -5.30 25.40
CA ASP A 489 75.91 -5.71 26.25
C ASP A 489 76.76 -4.49 26.59
N ALA A 490 76.47 -3.86 27.72
CA ALA A 490 77.12 -2.65 28.20
C ALA A 490 78.08 -2.96 29.37
N PRO A 491 79.39 -2.63 29.27
CA PRO A 491 80.38 -3.03 30.28
C PRO A 491 80.40 -2.09 31.50
N THR A 492 80.19 -2.64 32.69
CA THR A 492 80.51 -1.96 33.96
C THR A 492 82.00 -2.05 34.27
N PRO A 493 82.67 -0.94 34.65
CA PRO A 493 84.09 -0.95 34.99
C PRO A 493 84.36 -1.47 36.41
N GLN A 494 85.61 -1.86 36.64
CA GLN A 494 86.16 -2.27 37.93
C GLN A 494 86.19 -1.12 38.94
N VAL A 495 85.86 -1.41 40.21
CA VAL A 495 86.78 -1.55 41.37
C VAL A 495 86.01 -2.12 42.55
#